data_AF-A0A7G6YGP4-F1
#
_entry.id   AF-A0A7G6YGP4-F1
#
_cell.length_a   1.000
_cell.length_b   1.000
_cell.length_c   1.000
_cell.angle_alpha   90.00
_cell.angle_beta   90.00
_cell.angle_gamma   90.00
#
_symmetry.space_group_name_H-M   'P 1'
#
loop_
_entity.id
_entity.type
_entity.pdbx_description
1 polymer ?
#
loop_
_entity_poly.entity_id
_entity_poly.type
_entity_poly.pdbx_seq_one_letter_code
_entity_poly.pdbx_strand_id
1 'polypeptide(L)' 'MRIERSTLKVLKALAEYLDMPLGELVEGIVLHAFEGKTAFGAETLGKIGQLKAVYDLHLGAEDAHTLIEGS' A
#
# COMPACT_ATOMS: atom_id res chain seq x y z
N MET A 1 -10.51 9.56 -4.85
CA MET A 1 -10.03 8.55 -3.89
C MET A 1 -9.22 9.27 -2.81
N ARG A 2 -9.49 9.01 -1.53
CA ARG A 2 -8.66 9.46 -0.41
C ARG A 2 -7.78 8.29 0.05
N ILE A 3 -6.50 8.54 0.29
CA ILE A 3 -5.57 7.57 0.88
C ILE A 3 -4.89 8.28 2.06
N GLU A 4 -4.72 7.58 3.19
CA GLU A 4 -3.98 8.10 4.34
C GLU A 4 -2.55 8.49 3.93
N ARG A 5 -2.00 9.54 4.53
CA ARG A 5 -0.74 10.16 4.12
C ARG A 5 0.43 9.18 4.10
N SER A 6 0.65 8.44 5.17
CA SER A 6 1.75 7.47 5.27
C SER A 6 1.54 6.27 4.35
N THR A 7 0.30 5.82 4.19
CA THR A 7 -0.09 4.81 3.19
C THR A 7 0.27 5.27 1.77
N LEU A 8 -0.07 6.52 1.42
CA LEU A 8 0.27 7.08 0.11
C LEU A 8 1.78 7.20 -0.10
N LYS A 9 2.56 7.53 0.94
CA LYS A 9 4.03 7.56 0.87
C LYS A 9 4.61 6.17 0.61
N VAL A 10 4.12 5.15 1.30
CA VAL A 10 4.54 3.75 1.08
C VAL A 10 4.20 3.30 -0.34
N LEU A 11 2.99 3.59 -0.83
CA LEU A 11 2.60 3.24 -2.20
C LEU A 11 3.47 3.93 -3.25
N LYS A 12 3.77 5.22 -3.08
CA LYS A 12 4.66 5.97 -3.98
C LYS A 12 6.07 5.38 -3.98
N ALA A 13 6.66 5.15 -2.80
CA ALA A 13 8.00 4.58 -2.71
C ALA A 13 8.09 3.15 -3.26
N LEU A 14 7.02 2.36 -3.11
CA LEU A 14 6.95 1.02 -3.70
C LEU A 14 6.85 1.08 -5.23
N ALA A 15 6.05 2.00 -5.77
CA ALA A 15 5.95 2.22 -7.21
C ALA A 15 7.31 2.60 -7.82
N GLU A 16 8.05 3.51 -7.17
CA GLU A 16 9.42 3.86 -7.56
C GLU A 16 10.38 2.65 -7.46
N TYR A 17 10.28 1.83 -6.39
CA TYR A 17 11.11 0.63 -6.25
C TYR A 17 10.85 -0.41 -7.35
N LEU A 18 9.60 -0.53 -7.79
CA LEU A 18 9.17 -1.47 -8.83
C LEU A 18 9.29 -0.91 -10.25
N ASP A 19 9.80 0.33 -10.40
CA ASP A 19 9.92 1.04 -11.67
C ASP A 19 8.60 1.08 -12.47
N MET A 20 7.50 1.41 -11.79
CA MET A 20 6.18 1.46 -12.41
C MET A 20 5.33 2.67 -11.96
N PRO A 21 4.35 3.09 -12.78
CA PRO A 21 3.42 4.13 -12.37
C PRO A 21 2.60 3.72 -11.13
N LEU A 22 2.36 4.69 -10.24
CA LEU A 22 1.51 4.48 -9.06
C LEU A 22 0.11 3.96 -9.43
N GLY A 23 -0.44 4.41 -10.56
CA GLY A 23 -1.75 3.98 -11.04
C GLY A 23 -1.80 2.48 -11.35
N GLU A 24 -0.78 1.96 -12.06
CA GLU A 24 -0.67 0.54 -12.40
C GLU A 24 -0.47 -0.32 -11.15
N LEU A 25 0.36 0.13 -10.21
CA LEU A 25 0.53 -0.54 -8.93
C LEU A 25 -0.82 -0.68 -8.19
N VAL A 26 -1.58 0.42 -8.09
CA VAL A 26 -2.87 0.42 -7.39
C VAL A 26 -3.89 -0.46 -8.12
N GLU A 27 -3.96 -0.37 -9.44
CA GLU A 27 -4.85 -1.22 -10.25
C GLU A 27 -4.52 -2.70 -10.05
N GLY A 28 -3.25 -3.08 -10.12
CA GLY A 28 -2.79 -4.45 -9.91
C GLY A 28 -3.16 -5.00 -8.53
N ILE A 29 -2.99 -4.21 -7.46
CA ILE A 29 -3.40 -4.59 -6.10
C ILE A 29 -4.91 -4.85 -6.04
N VAL A 30 -5.71 -3.95 -6.60
CA VAL A 30 -7.18 -4.03 -6.58
C VAL A 30 -7.67 -5.24 -7.37
N LEU A 31 -7.11 -5.51 -8.55
CA LEU A 31 -7.48 -6.68 -9.36
C LEU A 31 -7.16 -8.00 -8.62
N HIS A 32 -5.99 -8.12 -7.98
CA HIS A 32 -5.69 -9.30 -7.16
C HIS A 32 -6.68 -9.44 -6.00
N ALA A 33 -7.05 -8.35 -5.33
CA ALA A 33 -8.02 -8.37 -4.25
C ALA A 33 -9.42 -8.80 -4.73
N PHE A 34 -9.87 -8.33 -5.90
CA PHE A 34 -11.13 -8.76 -6.52
C PHE A 34 -11.14 -10.26 -6.86
N GLU A 35 -9.99 -10.81 -7.20
CA GLU A 35 -9.81 -12.25 -7.49
C GLU A 35 -9.50 -13.09 -6.25
N GLY A 36 -9.40 -12.49 -5.06
CA GLY A 36 -9.02 -13.19 -3.82
C GLY A 36 -7.57 -13.70 -3.80
N LYS A 37 -6.68 -13.08 -4.58
CA LYS A 37 -5.26 -13.44 -4.70
C LYS A 37 -4.37 -12.48 -3.92
N THR A 38 -3.14 -12.93 -3.63
CA THR A 38 -2.10 -12.10 -3.04
C THR A 38 -1.42 -11.23 -4.10
N ALA A 39 -1.43 -9.90 -3.93
CA ALA A 39 -0.81 -8.97 -4.88
C ALA A 39 0.73 -8.97 -4.87
N PHE A 40 1.36 -9.45 -3.79
CA PHE A 40 2.79 -9.33 -3.56
C PHE A 40 3.42 -10.64 -3.11
N GLY A 41 4.62 -10.92 -3.62
CA GLY A 41 5.47 -12.02 -3.15
C GLY A 41 6.27 -11.65 -1.90
N ALA A 42 6.99 -12.63 -1.35
CA ALA A 42 7.75 -12.48 -0.10
C ALA A 42 8.80 -11.35 -0.15
N GLU A 43 9.51 -11.20 -1.27
CA GLU A 43 10.49 -10.13 -1.45
C GLU A 43 9.84 -8.74 -1.38
N THR A 44 8.76 -8.55 -2.14
CA THR A 44 8.01 -7.28 -2.17
C THR A 44 7.39 -6.96 -0.82
N LEU A 45 6.86 -7.97 -0.10
CA LEU A 45 6.38 -7.81 1.27
C LEU A 45 7.50 -7.37 2.23
N GLY A 46 8.71 -7.89 2.07
CA GLY A 46 9.89 -7.45 2.82
C GLY A 46 10.21 -5.97 2.56
N LYS A 47 10.16 -5.54 1.29
CA LYS A 47 10.35 -4.13 0.92
C LYS A 47 9.24 -3.24 1.52
N ILE A 48 7.98 -3.67 1.45
CA ILE A 48 6.86 -2.95 2.05
C ILE A 48 7.08 -2.77 3.55
N GLY A 49 7.53 -3.80 4.27
CA GLY A 49 7.85 -3.70 5.70
C GLY A 49 8.90 -2.62 6.01
N GLN A 50 9.97 -2.55 5.21
CA GLN A 50 11.00 -1.51 5.34
C GLN A 50 10.41 -0.10 5.08
N LEU A 51 9.60 0.04 4.03
CA LEU A 51 8.96 1.32 3.70
C LEU A 51 7.95 1.76 4.77
N LYS A 52 7.19 0.82 5.35
CA LYS A 52 6.30 1.10 6.49
C LYS A 52 7.07 1.70 7.67
N ALA A 53 8.24 1.15 7.99
CA ALA A 53 9.10 1.69 9.05
C ALA A 53 9.65 3.09 8.73
N VAL A 54 10.00 3.36 7.47
CA VAL A 54 10.50 4.69 7.04
C VAL A 54 9.43 5.79 7.15
N TYR A 55 8.16 5.44 6.94
CA TYR A 55 7.06 6.41 6.91
C TYR A 55 6.11 6.32 8.11
N ASP A 56 6.50 5.59 9.16
CA ASP A 56 5.70 5.39 10.37
C ASP A 56 4.27 4.88 10.08
N LEU A 57 4.13 3.97 9.11
CA LEU A 57 2.84 3.38 8.75
C LEU A 57 2.52 2.19 9.66
N HIS A 58 1.65 2.43 10.65
CA HIS A 58 1.18 1.39 11.57
C HIS A 58 -0.13 0.70 11.15
N LEU A 59 -0.85 1.29 10.18
CA LEU A 59 -2.15 0.77 9.74
C LEU A 59 -2.04 -0.64 9.16
N GLY A 60 -3.06 -1.44 9.46
CA GLY A 60 -3.35 -2.76 8.91
C GLY A 60 -4.68 -2.80 8.16
N ALA A 61 -5.03 -3.97 7.65
CA ALA A 61 -6.30 -4.16 6.92
C ALA A 61 -7.53 -3.93 7.80
N GLU A 62 -7.42 -4.20 9.11
CA GLU A 62 -8.48 -3.96 10.10
C GLU A 62 -8.84 -2.48 10.26
N ASP A 63 -7.90 -1.57 9.97
CA ASP A 63 -8.09 -0.13 10.09
C ASP A 63 -8.77 0.50 8.86
N ALA A 64 -8.90 -0.25 7.76
CA ALA A 64 -9.32 0.28 6.46
C ALA A 64 -10.72 0.93 6.49
N HIS A 65 -11.57 0.55 7.45
CA HIS A 65 -12.95 1.02 7.58
C HIS A 65 -13.20 1.88 8.82
N THR A 66 -12.21 1.99 9.71
CA THR A 66 -12.32 2.68 10.99
C THR A 66 -11.57 4.01 11.01
N LEU A 67 -10.87 4.35 9.92
CA LEU A 67 -10.25 5.65 9.71
C LEU A 67 -11.32 6.75 9.55
N ILE A 68 -11.80 7.26 10.68
CA ILE A 68 -12.70 8.42 10.76
C ILE A 68 -11.87 9.67 10.44
N GLU A 69 -12.41 10.55 9.60
CA GLU A 69 -11.81 11.85 9.31
C GLU A 69 -11.68 12.66 10.60
N GLY A 70 -10.45 13.04 10.95
CA GLY A 70 -10.16 13.72 12.21
C GLY A 70 -9.02 14.73 12.09
N SER A 71 -9.42 15.97 11.79
CA SER A 71 -8.71 17.26 11.86
C SER A 71 -7.70 17.61 10.75
#